data_AF-A0A2P8HZY2-F1
#
_entry.id   AF-A0A2P8HZY2-F1
#
_cell.length_a   1.000
_cell.length_b   1.000
_cell.length_c   1.000
_cell.angle_alpha   90.00
_cell.angle_beta   90.00
_cell.angle_gamma   90.00
#
_symmetry.space_group_name_H-M   'P 1'
#
loop_
_entity.id
_entity.type
_entity.pdbx_description
1 polymer ?
#
loop_
_entity_poly.entity_id
_entity_poly.type
_entity_poly.pdbx_seq_one_letter_code
_entity_poly.pdbx_strand_id
1 'polypeptide(L)'
;MTITIPGFGELTPVDHVPEGVACWNATAAGASVSVLVEEPATTDDLDLPFIGSVLRDRDRLLATAHQAVAGHLRDRPGYGPDAVSGPEFTFHPGRDWLVRFAECRVPGFTELGVVVVFHGADVVGVDDLADVDLTDE
;
A
#
# COMPACT_ATOMS: atom_id res chain seq x y z
N MET A 1 -14.89 -10.50 -12.35
CA MET A 1 -15.32 -10.83 -10.98
C MET A 1 -15.12 -9.60 -10.12
N THR A 2 -16.07 -9.23 -9.26
CA THR A 2 -15.91 -8.13 -8.29
C THR A 2 -15.56 -8.70 -6.91
N ILE A 3 -14.82 -7.94 -6.10
CA ILE A 3 -14.51 -8.29 -4.71
C ILE A 3 -15.24 -7.32 -3.79
N THR A 4 -15.89 -7.82 -2.74
CA THR A 4 -16.50 -6.96 -1.72
C THR A 4 -15.73 -7.09 -0.41
N ILE A 5 -15.17 -5.98 0.08
CA ILE A 5 -14.50 -5.92 1.36
C ILE A 5 -15.53 -5.58 2.46
N PRO A 6 -15.67 -6.42 3.50
CA PRO A 6 -16.60 -6.19 4.61
C PRO A 6 -16.42 -4.82 5.27
N GLY A 7 -17.49 -4.04 5.34
CA GLY A 7 -17.50 -2.71 5.97
C GLY A 7 -16.81 -1.60 5.17
N PHE A 8 -16.33 -1.89 3.96
CA PHE A 8 -15.71 -0.91 3.07
C PHE A 8 -16.53 -0.73 1.79
N GLY A 9 -16.73 -1.79 1.01
CA GLY A 9 -17.46 -1.72 -0.25
C GLY A 9 -16.95 -2.67 -1.33
N GLU A 10 -17.46 -2.49 -2.54
CA GLU A 10 -17.04 -3.26 -3.72
C GLU A 10 -15.81 -2.64 -4.38
N LEU A 11 -14.89 -3.49 -4.82
CA LEU A 11 -13.74 -3.15 -5.64
C LEU A 11 -13.96 -3.61 -7.08
N THR A 12 -13.54 -2.77 -8.02
CA THR A 12 -13.65 -3.01 -9.45
C THR A 12 -12.39 -3.66 -9.99
N PRO A 13 -12.51 -4.66 -10.89
CA PRO A 13 -11.34 -5.27 -11.53
C PRO A 13 -10.60 -4.25 -12.41
N VAL A 14 -9.28 -4.38 -12.48
CA VAL A 14 -8.42 -3.58 -13.34
C VAL A 14 -8.11 -4.38 -14.62
N ASP A 15 -8.44 -3.80 -15.79
CA ASP A 15 -8.37 -4.51 -17.07
C ASP A 15 -6.94 -4.65 -17.65
N HIS A 16 -6.02 -3.78 -17.24
CA HIS A 16 -4.64 -3.72 -17.76
C HIS A 16 -3.64 -4.13 -16.68
N VAL A 17 -3.58 -5.44 -16.43
CA VAL A 17 -2.65 -6.06 -15.47
C VAL A 17 -1.69 -7.02 -16.19
N PRO A 18 -0.49 -7.27 -15.63
CA PRO A 18 0.41 -8.29 -16.17
C PRO A 18 -0.21 -9.69 -16.18
N GLU A 19 0.34 -10.58 -17.01
CA GLU A 19 -0.04 -12.00 -17.01
C GLU A 19 0.21 -12.63 -15.63
N GLY A 20 -0.71 -13.48 -15.17
CA GLY A 20 -0.65 -14.11 -13.84
C GLY A 20 -1.02 -13.17 -12.67
N VAL A 21 -1.39 -11.92 -12.94
CA VAL A 21 -1.81 -10.95 -11.92
C VAL A 21 -3.30 -10.66 -12.06
N ALA A 22 -4.03 -10.70 -10.95
CA ALA A 22 -5.37 -10.18 -10.84
C ALA A 22 -5.38 -9.00 -9.86
N CYS A 23 -5.94 -7.86 -10.27
CA CYS A 23 -6.00 -6.66 -9.46
C CYS A 23 -7.42 -6.09 -9.42
N TRP A 24 -7.80 -5.59 -8.25
CA TRP A 24 -9.01 -4.84 -8.04
C TRP A 24 -8.70 -3.56 -7.27
N ASN A 25 -9.39 -2.47 -7.58
CA ASN A 25 -9.22 -1.22 -6.86
C ASN A 25 -10.55 -0.53 -6.54
N ALA A 26 -10.49 0.38 -5.57
CA ALA A 26 -11.53 1.35 -5.28
C ALA A 26 -10.93 2.55 -4.58
N THR A 27 -11.62 3.68 -4.66
CA THR A 27 -11.29 4.87 -3.87
C THR A 27 -12.47 5.18 -2.97
N ALA A 28 -12.25 5.20 -1.66
CA ALA A 28 -13.28 5.57 -0.69
C ALA A 28 -12.67 6.29 0.51
N ALA A 29 -13.43 7.25 1.05
CA ALA A 29 -13.03 8.05 2.21
C ALA A 29 -11.61 8.67 2.12
N GLY A 30 -11.19 9.05 0.91
CA GLY A 30 -9.90 9.71 0.66
C GLY A 30 -8.69 8.78 0.58
N ALA A 31 -8.88 7.46 0.60
CA ALA A 31 -7.83 6.47 0.40
C ALA A 31 -8.10 5.62 -0.84
N SER A 32 -7.04 5.36 -1.61
CA SER A 32 -7.04 4.33 -2.66
C SER A 32 -6.75 2.98 -2.03
N VAL A 33 -7.52 1.97 -2.40
CA VAL A 33 -7.34 0.59 -1.94
C VAL A 33 -7.22 -0.30 -3.16
N SER A 34 -6.16 -1.10 -3.18
CA SER A 34 -5.88 -2.10 -4.20
C SER A 34 -5.76 -3.48 -3.55
N VAL A 35 -6.27 -4.50 -4.22
CA VAL A 35 -6.07 -5.91 -3.86
C VAL A 35 -5.40 -6.57 -5.05
N LEU A 36 -4.24 -7.17 -4.82
CA LEU A 36 -3.47 -7.88 -5.84
C LEU A 36 -3.36 -9.35 -5.47
N VAL A 37 -3.63 -10.23 -6.43
CA VAL A 37 -3.43 -11.67 -6.33
C VAL A 37 -2.55 -12.09 -7.49
N GLU A 38 -1.47 -12.81 -7.18
CA GLU A 38 -0.50 -13.28 -8.16
C GLU A 38 -0.47 -14.80 -8.13
N GLU A 39 -0.40 -15.43 -9.32
CA GLU A 39 -0.30 -16.88 -9.43
C GLU A 39 0.93 -17.42 -8.65
N PRO A 40 0.81 -18.55 -7.93
CA PRO A 40 -0.30 -19.51 -7.98
C PRO A 40 -1.45 -19.20 -6.99
N ALA A 41 -1.42 -18.07 -6.29
CA ALA A 41 -2.49 -17.73 -5.37
C ALA A 41 -3.78 -17.38 -6.12
N THR A 42 -4.90 -17.50 -5.41
CA THR A 42 -6.24 -17.26 -5.94
C THR A 42 -7.00 -16.29 -5.05
N THR A 43 -8.17 -15.84 -5.51
CA THR A 43 -9.04 -14.99 -4.67
C THR A 43 -9.50 -15.67 -3.39
N ASP A 44 -9.48 -17.01 -3.32
CA ASP A 44 -9.87 -17.77 -2.13
C ASP A 44 -8.80 -17.68 -1.02
N ASP A 45 -7.58 -17.28 -1.37
CA ASP A 45 -6.47 -17.06 -0.42
C ASP A 45 -6.53 -15.66 0.23
N LEU A 46 -7.48 -14.82 -0.18
CA LEU A 46 -7.68 -13.49 0.40
C LEU A 46 -8.44 -13.55 1.72
N ASP A 47 -7.85 -12.98 2.78
CA ASP A 47 -8.53 -12.77 4.06
C ASP A 47 -9.33 -11.45 4.02
N LEU A 48 -10.46 -11.45 3.30
CA LEU A 48 -11.35 -10.28 3.21
C LEU A 48 -11.80 -9.74 4.58
N PRO A 49 -12.12 -10.58 5.59
CA PRO A 49 -12.39 -10.09 6.95
C PRO A 49 -11.21 -9.34 7.58
N PHE A 50 -9.97 -9.82 7.41
CA PHE A 50 -8.78 -9.12 7.85
C PHE A 50 -8.62 -7.77 7.14
N ILE A 51 -8.72 -7.74 5.82
CA ILE A 51 -8.63 -6.49 5.04
C ILE A 51 -9.70 -5.49 5.51
N GLY A 52 -10.94 -5.94 5.71
CA GLY A 52 -12.02 -5.11 6.26
C GLY A 52 -11.76 -4.65 7.69
N SER A 53 -10.98 -5.39 8.49
CA SER A 53 -10.55 -4.94 9.82
C SER A 53 -9.49 -3.84 9.75
N VAL A 54 -8.52 -3.97 8.83
CA VAL A 54 -7.48 -2.95 8.58
C VAL A 54 -8.12 -1.64 8.12
N LEU A 55 -9.04 -1.70 7.15
CA LEU A 55 -9.68 -0.50 6.61
C LEU A 55 -10.61 0.21 7.60
N ARG A 56 -11.14 -0.51 8.60
CA ARG A 56 -11.88 0.08 9.72
C ARG A 56 -10.98 0.81 10.72
N ASP A 57 -9.75 0.35 10.89
CA ASP A 57 -8.74 0.92 11.79
C ASP A 57 -7.72 1.80 11.05
N ARG A 58 -8.05 2.20 9.82
CA ARG A 58 -7.13 2.87 8.90
C ARG A 58 -6.52 4.15 9.46
N ASP A 59 -7.27 4.95 10.21
CA ASP A 59 -6.78 6.25 10.69
C ASP A 59 -5.65 6.06 11.70
N ARG A 60 -5.78 5.04 12.57
CA ARG A 60 -4.72 4.65 13.53
C ARG A 60 -3.51 4.10 12.79
N LEU A 61 -3.73 3.20 11.83
CA LEU A 61 -2.65 2.56 11.08
C LEU A 61 -1.90 3.55 10.16
N LEU A 62 -2.60 4.52 9.58
CA LEU A 62 -1.99 5.62 8.83
C LEU A 62 -1.17 6.54 9.72
N ALA A 63 -1.62 6.83 10.94
CA ALA A 63 -0.80 7.56 11.90
C ALA A 63 0.51 6.80 12.20
N THR A 64 0.44 5.47 12.36
CA THR A 64 1.63 4.62 12.51
C THR A 64 2.52 4.66 11.25
N ALA A 65 1.94 4.58 10.06
CA ALA A 65 2.68 4.65 8.80
C ALA A 65 3.41 5.99 8.65
N HIS A 66 2.73 7.11 8.92
CA HIS A 66 3.34 8.44 8.92
C HIS A 66 4.46 8.56 9.95
N GLN A 67 4.32 7.99 11.14
CA GLN A 67 5.39 7.95 12.14
C GLN A 67 6.60 7.15 11.66
N ALA A 68 6.38 6.01 11.01
CA ALA A 68 7.44 5.18 10.45
C ALA A 68 8.21 5.93 9.34
N VAL A 69 7.48 6.56 8.41
CA VAL A 69 8.06 7.41 7.35
C VAL A 69 8.82 8.60 7.94
N ALA A 70 8.26 9.27 8.95
CA ALA A 70 8.95 10.35 9.64
C ALA A 70 10.25 9.88 10.28
N GLY A 71 10.24 8.72 10.95
CA GLY A 71 11.44 8.10 11.49
C GLY A 71 12.50 7.81 10.42
N HIS A 72 12.07 7.36 9.23
CA HIS A 72 12.94 7.03 8.11
C HIS A 72 13.53 8.29 7.40
N LEU A 73 12.75 9.37 7.28
CA LEU A 73 13.11 10.55 6.51
C LEU A 73 13.59 11.75 7.34
N ARG A 74 13.40 11.78 8.66
CA ARG A 74 13.65 12.97 9.50
C ARG A 74 15.05 13.60 9.34
N ASP A 75 16.06 12.78 9.07
CA ASP A 75 17.46 13.20 8.97
C ASP A 75 17.84 13.56 7.52
N ARG A 76 16.90 13.42 6.56
CA ARG A 76 17.10 13.77 5.16
C ARG A 76 16.87 15.26 4.93
N PRO A 77 17.74 15.93 4.14
CA PRO A 77 17.55 17.34 3.81
C PRO A 77 16.26 17.54 3.02
N GLY A 78 15.46 18.55 3.39
CA GLY A 78 14.19 18.85 2.71
C GLY A 78 12.98 18.08 3.24
N TYR A 79 13.15 17.26 4.28
CA TYR A 79 12.00 16.67 4.98
C TYR A 79 11.15 17.74 5.68
N GLY A 80 9.83 17.56 5.63
CA GLY A 80 8.83 18.44 6.22
C GLY A 80 7.49 17.71 6.42
N PRO A 81 6.50 18.37 7.05
CA PRO A 81 5.22 17.76 7.40
C PRO A 81 4.42 17.23 6.20
N ASP A 82 4.59 17.85 5.03
CA ASP A 82 3.93 17.47 3.77
C ASP A 82 4.91 16.82 2.79
N ALA A 83 5.90 16.10 3.32
CA ALA A 83 6.93 15.47 2.52
C ALA A 83 6.39 14.35 1.63
N VAL A 84 5.29 13.69 2.01
CA VAL A 84 4.73 12.55 1.28
C VAL A 84 3.31 12.82 0.82
N SER A 85 2.90 12.19 -0.29
CA SER A 85 1.55 12.30 -0.87
C SER A 85 0.46 11.66 0.00
N GLY A 86 -0.76 11.59 -0.53
CA GLY A 86 -1.82 10.78 0.06
C GLY A 86 -1.47 9.29 0.07
N PRO A 87 -2.03 8.51 1.02
CA PRO A 87 -1.75 7.09 1.17
C PRO A 87 -2.56 6.22 0.20
N GLU A 88 -1.93 5.15 -0.25
CA GLU A 88 -2.53 4.10 -1.07
C GLU A 88 -2.31 2.74 -0.38
N PHE A 89 -3.39 2.03 -0.10
CA PHE A 89 -3.34 0.71 0.53
C PHE A 89 -3.26 -0.35 -0.55
N THR A 90 -2.37 -1.33 -0.33
CA THR A 90 -2.30 -2.51 -1.17
C THR A 90 -2.30 -3.76 -0.31
N PHE A 91 -3.20 -4.68 -0.64
CA PHE A 91 -3.35 -5.97 0.04
C PHE A 91 -3.03 -7.12 -0.92
N HIS A 92 -2.46 -8.17 -0.35
CA HIS A 92 -2.14 -9.43 -1.03
C HIS A 92 -2.78 -10.59 -0.26
N PRO A 93 -2.83 -11.81 -0.83
CA PRO A 93 -3.10 -13.01 -0.05
C PRO A 93 -2.23 -13.10 1.21
N GLY A 94 -2.82 -13.53 2.32
CA GLY A 94 -2.15 -13.56 3.63
C GLY A 94 -2.37 -12.30 4.47
N ARG A 95 -1.35 -11.93 5.27
CA ARG A 95 -1.42 -10.84 6.27
C ARG A 95 -0.38 -9.74 6.08
N ASP A 96 0.40 -9.84 5.01
CA ASP A 96 1.31 -8.79 4.59
C ASP A 96 0.56 -7.82 3.69
N TRP A 97 0.73 -6.54 3.95
CA TRP A 97 0.10 -5.47 3.20
C TRP A 97 0.94 -4.20 3.35
N LEU A 98 0.68 -3.22 2.49
CA LEU A 98 1.50 -2.01 2.46
C LEU A 98 0.67 -0.74 2.32
N VAL A 99 1.26 0.35 2.81
CA VAL A 99 0.84 1.71 2.51
C VAL A 99 1.91 2.36 1.67
N ARG A 100 1.57 2.71 0.44
CA ARG A 100 2.43 3.49 -0.45
C ARG A 100 2.07 4.97 -0.35
N PHE A 101 3.08 5.80 -0.26
CA PHE A 101 2.99 7.23 -0.53
C PHE A 101 3.70 7.52 -1.85
N ALA A 102 2.93 7.58 -2.94
CA ALA A 102 3.44 7.54 -4.31
C ALA A 102 4.38 8.70 -4.69
N GLU A 103 4.23 9.88 -4.07
CA GLU A 103 5.16 11.00 -4.27
C GLU A 103 5.84 11.37 -2.95
N CYS A 104 7.13 11.72 -3.03
CA CYS A 104 7.90 12.21 -1.88
C CYS A 104 8.73 13.44 -2.27
N ARG A 105 8.54 14.57 -1.59
CA ARG A 105 9.26 15.83 -1.86
C ARG A 105 10.70 15.84 -1.34
N VAL A 106 11.11 14.82 -0.61
CA VAL A 106 12.51 14.67 -0.18
C VAL A 106 13.36 14.34 -1.41
N PRO A 107 14.43 15.12 -1.69
CA PRO A 107 15.32 14.86 -2.81
C PRO A 107 15.85 13.42 -2.80
N GLY A 108 15.77 12.75 -3.96
CA GLY A 108 16.16 11.35 -4.11
C GLY A 108 15.04 10.33 -3.92
N PHE A 109 13.82 10.76 -3.56
CA PHE A 109 12.66 9.87 -3.34
C PHE A 109 11.44 10.24 -4.23
N THR A 110 11.62 11.17 -5.16
CA THR A 110 10.54 11.96 -5.77
C THR A 110 9.63 11.21 -6.72
N GLU A 111 10.16 10.25 -7.49
CA GLU A 111 9.42 9.67 -8.61
C GLU A 111 8.65 8.40 -8.25
N LEU A 112 9.07 7.68 -7.22
CA LEU A 112 8.50 6.37 -6.89
C LEU A 112 7.93 6.31 -5.46
N GLY A 113 8.33 7.25 -4.60
CA GLY A 113 7.75 7.45 -3.28
C GLY A 113 8.35 6.56 -2.20
N VAL A 114 7.59 6.37 -1.12
CA VAL A 114 7.99 5.56 0.04
C VAL A 114 6.89 4.56 0.36
N VAL A 115 7.27 3.34 0.70
CA VAL A 115 6.36 2.27 1.11
C VAL A 115 6.59 1.91 2.56
N VAL A 116 5.49 1.73 3.30
CA VAL A 116 5.51 1.15 4.64
C VAL A 116 4.89 -0.23 4.56
N VAL A 117 5.65 -1.24 4.98
CA VAL A 117 5.24 -2.64 4.95
C VAL A 117 4.73 -3.04 6.33
N PHE A 118 3.58 -3.72 6.35
CA PHE A 118 2.93 -4.22 7.55
C PHE A 118 2.81 -5.74 7.51
N HIS A 119 2.92 -6.37 8.68
CA HIS A 119 2.43 -7.72 8.94
C HIS A 119 1.34 -7.65 10.01
N GLY A 120 0.10 -7.97 9.65
CA GLY A 120 -1.04 -7.78 10.55
C GLY A 120 -1.26 -6.29 10.86
N ALA A 121 -0.93 -5.85 12.08
CA ALA A 121 -1.03 -4.43 12.49
C ALA A 121 0.33 -3.79 12.81
N ASP A 122 1.42 -4.55 12.66
CA ASP A 122 2.76 -4.14 13.02
C ASP A 122 3.54 -3.70 11.77
N VAL A 123 4.27 -2.59 11.87
CA VAL A 123 5.19 -2.15 10.81
C VAL A 123 6.41 -3.06 10.83
N VAL A 124 6.72 -3.67 9.69
CA VAL A 124 7.87 -4.56 9.52
C VAL A 124 8.98 -3.94 8.68
N GLY A 125 8.68 -2.89 7.90
CA GLY A 125 9.67 -2.21 7.06
C GLY A 125 9.20 -0.86 6.52
N VAL A 126 10.17 -0.05 6.11
CA VAL A 126 9.96 1.15 5.31
C VAL A 126 10.97 1.11 4.17
N ASP A 127 10.46 1.04 2.95
CA ASP A 127 11.27 0.89 1.74
C ASP A 127 11.17 2.13 0.86
N ASP A 128 12.28 2.53 0.26
CA ASP A 128 12.37 3.60 -0.70
C ASP A 128 12.29 3.06 -2.12
N LEU A 129 11.22 3.42 -2.82
CA LEU A 129 11.02 2.93 -4.17
C LEU A 129 11.94 3.61 -5.18
N ALA A 130 12.80 4.54 -4.76
CA ALA A 130 13.75 5.22 -5.65
C ALA A 130 14.96 4.35 -6.04
N ASP A 131 15.21 3.26 -5.31
CA ASP A 131 16.37 2.37 -5.50
C ASP A 131 15.99 1.02 -6.13
N VAL A 132 14.83 0.93 -6.81
CA VAL A 132 14.61 -0.17 -7.77
C VAL A 132 15.52 0.09 -8.96
N ASP A 133 16.77 -0.34 -8.80
CA ASP A 133 17.64 -0.63 -9.92
C ASP A 133 16.90 -1.68 -10.76
N LEU A 134 16.33 -1.25 -11.89
CA LEU A 134 15.83 -2.15 -12.92
C LEU A 134 17.06 -2.85 -13.50
N THR A 135 17.66 -3.77 -12.75
CA THR A 135 18.57 -4.74 -13.33
C THR A 135 17.71 -5.68 -14.16
N ASP A 136 17.57 -5.34 -15.44
CA ASP A 136 17.18 -6.27 -16.49
C ASP A 136 18.11 -7.50 -16.40
N GLU A 137 17.60 -8.63 -15.90
CA GLU A 137 18.17 -9.96 -16.14
C GLU A 137 17.36 -10.71 -17.20
#